data_AF-A0A2S9FMP0-F1
#
_entry.id   AF-A0A2S9FMP0-F1
#
_cell.length_a   1.000
_cell.length_b   1.000
_cell.length_c   1.000
_cell.angle_alpha   90.00
_cell.angle_beta   90.00
_cell.angle_gamma   90.00
#
_symmetry.space_group_name_H-M   'P 1'
#
loop_
_entity.id
_entity.type
_entity.pdbx_description
1 polymer ?
#
loop_
_entity_poly.entity_id
_entity_poly.type
_entity_poly.pdbx_seq_one_letter_code
_entity_poly.pdbx_strand_id
1 'polypeptide(L)'
;MTTMGAEPAQAGMQRADGVELIGEMAGSGYRVPPSLARRADGQTVQLTPLLYAVLHEIDGRKSAAEIAEAVSATTGRTVNEDNVVHLVDKQLRPLGLLTRADGSQPEVQKRNPLLGLRFRYAVTEAERTER
;
A
#
# COMPACT_ATOMS: atom_id res chain seq x y z
N MET A 1 40.97 4.42 8.73
CA MET A 1 39.65 4.62 9.34
C MET A 1 38.65 4.75 8.22
N THR A 2 37.64 3.89 8.23
CA THR A 2 36.68 3.62 7.15
C THR A 2 35.62 4.72 7.07
N THR A 3 35.41 5.28 5.88
CA THR A 3 34.16 5.96 5.50
C THR A 3 33.86 5.54 4.06
N MET A 4 33.17 4.42 3.90
CA MET A 4 31.72 4.35 3.64
C MET A 4 31.41 4.73 2.19
N GLY A 5 31.45 3.72 1.32
CA GLY A 5 30.83 3.81 0.01
C GLY A 5 29.33 3.99 0.19
N ALA A 6 28.84 5.19 -0.13
CA ALA A 6 27.41 5.38 -0.40
C ALA A 6 27.20 4.99 -1.86
N GLU A 7 26.88 3.71 -2.07
CA GLU A 7 26.47 3.20 -3.38
C GLU A 7 25.11 3.83 -3.75
N PRO A 8 24.99 4.56 -4.87
CA PRO A 8 23.76 5.26 -5.24
C PRO A 8 22.65 4.35 -5.81
N ALA A 9 22.64 3.05 -5.49
CA ALA A 9 21.73 2.07 -6.09
C ALA A 9 20.38 1.88 -5.35
N GLN A 10 20.20 2.49 -4.18
CA GLN A 10 18.99 2.30 -3.34
C GLN A 10 17.96 3.44 -3.40
N ALA A 11 18.19 4.50 -4.18
CA ALA A 11 17.34 5.70 -4.18
C ALA A 11 15.88 5.50 -4.67
N GLY A 12 15.49 4.29 -5.09
CA GLY A 12 14.19 4.02 -5.71
C GLY A 12 13.25 3.05 -5.01
N MET A 13 13.65 2.40 -3.90
CA MET A 13 12.84 1.38 -3.19
C MET A 13 12.56 1.80 -1.75
N GLN A 14 11.89 2.93 -1.59
CA GLN A 14 11.38 3.38 -0.31
C GLN A 14 9.87 3.53 -0.36
N ARG A 15 9.19 3.15 0.72
CA ARG A 15 7.77 3.45 0.90
C ARG A 15 7.56 4.96 0.91
N ALA A 16 6.46 5.41 0.31
CA ALA A 16 6.05 6.80 0.43
C ALA A 16 5.74 7.10 1.92
N ASP A 17 5.97 8.35 2.32
CA ASP A 17 5.66 8.79 3.68
C ASP A 17 4.15 8.65 3.96
N GLY A 18 3.78 8.31 5.19
CA GLY A 18 2.38 8.10 5.57
C GLY A 18 1.71 6.86 4.96
N VAL A 19 2.46 5.93 4.36
CA VAL A 19 1.92 4.64 3.93
C VAL A 19 1.80 3.68 5.11
N GLU A 20 0.58 3.26 5.41
CA GLU A 20 0.27 2.31 6.48
C GLU A 20 -0.16 0.95 5.88
N LEU A 21 0.44 -0.14 6.34
CA LEU A 21 0.07 -1.50 5.96
C LEU A 21 -1.00 -2.01 6.93
N ILE A 22 -2.23 -2.20 6.45
CA ILE A 22 -3.36 -2.61 7.32
C ILE A 22 -3.42 -4.14 7.44
N GLY A 23 -3.13 -4.86 6.36
CA GLY A 23 -3.19 -6.33 6.33
C GLY A 23 -4.40 -6.86 5.58
N GLU A 24 -4.70 -8.14 5.77
CA GLU A 24 -5.77 -8.84 5.05
C GLU A 24 -7.16 -8.31 5.42
N MET A 25 -8.02 -8.14 4.42
CA MET A 25 -9.41 -7.75 4.64
C MET A 25 -10.21 -8.96 5.12
N ALA A 26 -10.35 -9.06 6.45
CA ALA A 26 -11.19 -10.06 7.10
C ALA A 26 -12.67 -9.89 6.68
N GLY A 27 -13.36 -11.02 6.43
CA GLY A 27 -14.78 -11.01 6.06
C GLY A 27 -15.09 -10.50 4.64
N SER A 28 -14.09 -10.41 3.76
CA SER A 28 -14.25 -9.88 2.40
C SER A 28 -15.06 -10.76 1.44
N GLY A 29 -15.38 -12.00 1.83
CA GLY A 29 -16.12 -12.97 1.00
C GLY A 29 -15.34 -13.52 -0.20
N TYR A 30 -14.09 -13.10 -0.41
CA TYR A 30 -13.22 -13.62 -1.46
C TYR A 30 -12.58 -14.96 -1.05
N ARG A 31 -12.35 -15.83 -2.05
CA ARG A 31 -11.59 -17.07 -1.86
C ARG A 31 -10.16 -16.84 -1.37
N VAL A 32 -9.54 -15.75 -1.85
CA VAL A 32 -8.25 -15.26 -1.37
C VAL A 32 -8.47 -13.80 -0.98
N PRO A 33 -8.46 -13.46 0.33
CA PRO A 33 -8.74 -12.11 0.77
C PRO A 33 -7.68 -11.14 0.24
N PRO A 34 -8.08 -9.98 -0.32
CA PRO A 34 -7.12 -8.94 -0.66
C PRO A 34 -6.54 -8.33 0.60
N SER A 35 -5.33 -7.78 0.49
CA SER A 35 -4.69 -7.03 1.56
C SER A 35 -4.91 -5.53 1.35
N LEU A 36 -4.85 -4.75 2.43
CA LEU A 36 -5.12 -3.32 2.43
C LEU A 36 -3.87 -2.54 2.84
N ALA A 37 -3.65 -1.42 2.14
CA ALA A 37 -2.67 -0.40 2.52
C ALA A 37 -3.33 0.99 2.45
N ARG A 38 -3.05 1.87 3.40
CA ARG A 38 -3.48 3.27 3.39
C ARG A 38 -2.36 4.16 2.91
N ARG A 39 -2.70 5.15 2.08
CA ARG A 39 -1.78 6.20 1.60
C ARG A 39 -1.81 7.43 2.51
N ALA A 40 -0.85 8.33 2.36
CA ALA A 40 -0.80 9.61 3.10
C ALA A 40 -2.07 10.47 2.97
N ASP A 41 -2.78 10.38 1.84
CA ASP A 41 -4.07 11.07 1.62
C ASP A 41 -5.21 10.52 2.52
N GLY A 42 -5.03 9.33 3.11
CA GLY A 42 -6.04 8.64 3.91
C GLY A 42 -6.86 7.62 3.11
N GLN A 43 -6.68 7.55 1.79
CA GLN A 43 -7.31 6.54 0.95
C GLN A 43 -6.69 5.15 1.15
N THR A 44 -7.55 4.14 1.29
CA THR A 44 -7.16 2.73 1.33
C THR A 44 -7.12 2.13 -0.07
N VAL A 45 -6.04 1.41 -0.38
CA VAL A 45 -5.79 0.68 -1.63
C VAL A 45 -5.85 -0.81 -1.35
N GLN A 46 -6.56 -1.55 -2.21
CA GLN A 46 -6.58 -3.00 -2.21
C GLN A 46 -5.41 -3.54 -3.03
N LEU A 47 -4.62 -4.41 -2.43
CA LEU A 47 -3.46 -5.05 -3.01
C LEU A 47 -3.68 -6.56 -3.06
N THR A 48 -3.14 -7.19 -4.10
CA THR A 48 -3.02 -8.65 -4.10
C THR A 48 -2.02 -9.08 -3.01
N PRO A 49 -2.11 -10.31 -2.49
CA PRO A 49 -1.18 -10.79 -1.46
C PRO A 49 0.29 -10.64 -1.85
N LEU A 50 0.61 -10.85 -3.13
CA LEU A 50 1.97 -10.67 -3.65
C LEU A 50 2.42 -9.19 -3.63
N LEU A 51 1.57 -8.26 -4.07
CA LEU A 51 1.89 -6.83 -4.04
C LEU A 51 2.05 -6.32 -2.61
N TYR A 52 1.22 -6.83 -1.69
CA TYR A 52 1.32 -6.50 -0.28
C TYR A 52 2.61 -7.05 0.35
N ALA A 53 2.98 -8.29 0.06
CA ALA A 53 4.24 -8.87 0.52
C ALA A 53 5.47 -8.09 0.02
N VAL A 54 5.48 -7.71 -1.27
CA VAL A 54 6.55 -6.86 -1.82
C VAL A 54 6.59 -5.51 -1.10
N LEU A 55 5.44 -4.86 -0.89
CA LEU A 55 5.38 -3.57 -0.20
C LEU A 55 5.80 -3.68 1.27
N HIS A 56 5.51 -4.80 1.93
CA HIS A 56 5.90 -5.11 3.31
C HIS A 56 7.43 -5.20 3.46
N GLU A 57 8.10 -5.85 2.50
CA GLU A 57 9.55 -6.01 2.54
C GLU A 57 10.33 -4.75 2.16
N ILE A 58 9.68 -3.77 1.52
CA ILE A 58 10.30 -2.49 1.15
C ILE A 58 10.46 -1.60 2.41
N ASP A 59 11.67 -1.58 2.94
CA ASP A 59 12.05 -0.77 4.11
C ASP A 59 12.96 0.43 3.76
N GLY A 60 13.29 0.65 2.48
CA GLY A 60 14.26 1.68 2.06
C GLY A 60 15.73 1.24 2.11
N ARG A 61 16.03 0.09 2.72
CA ARG A 61 17.39 -0.43 2.89
C ARG A 61 17.71 -1.67 2.06
N LYS A 62 16.69 -2.47 1.73
CA LYS A 62 16.84 -3.73 0.98
C LYS A 62 16.89 -3.46 -0.52
N SER A 63 17.73 -4.20 -1.23
CA SER A 63 17.77 -4.25 -2.69
C SER A 63 16.60 -5.06 -3.28
N ALA A 64 16.32 -4.95 -4.58
CA ALA A 64 15.27 -5.75 -5.22
C ALA A 64 15.55 -7.25 -5.17
N ALA A 65 16.82 -7.67 -5.29
CA ALA A 65 17.21 -9.07 -5.11
C ALA A 65 16.85 -9.59 -3.71
N GLU A 66 17.19 -8.85 -2.65
CA GLU A 66 16.87 -9.25 -1.26
C GLU A 66 15.35 -9.29 -1.00
N ILE A 67 14.61 -8.33 -1.57
CA ILE A 67 13.15 -8.32 -1.50
C ILE A 67 12.57 -9.53 -2.23
N ALA A 68 13.10 -9.87 -3.41
CA ALA A 68 12.66 -11.01 -4.19
C ALA A 68 12.82 -12.32 -3.40
N GLU A 69 13.99 -12.54 -2.79
CA GLU A 69 14.24 -13.71 -1.96
C GLU A 69 13.31 -13.79 -0.74
N ALA A 70 13.13 -12.68 -0.01
CA ALA A 70 12.25 -12.63 1.15
C ALA A 70 10.78 -12.90 0.79
N VAL A 71 10.29 -12.29 -0.30
CA VAL A 71 8.92 -12.49 -0.80
C VAL A 71 8.74 -13.92 -1.31
N SER A 72 9.75 -14.49 -1.96
CA SER A 72 9.74 -15.88 -2.40
C SER A 72 9.65 -16.87 -1.25
N ALA A 73 10.45 -16.66 -0.20
CA ALA A 73 10.43 -17.49 1.00
C ALA A 73 9.07 -17.40 1.71
N THR A 74 8.47 -16.21 1.77
CA THR A 74 7.20 -15.98 2.49
C THR A 74 5.98 -16.47 1.70
N THR A 75 5.97 -16.26 0.38
CA THR A 75 4.81 -16.57 -0.48
C THR A 75 4.88 -17.99 -1.06
N GLY A 76 6.04 -18.65 -1.01
CA GLY A 76 6.28 -19.95 -1.63
C GLY A 76 6.29 -19.92 -3.17
N ARG A 77 6.38 -18.73 -3.77
CA ARG A 77 6.41 -18.53 -5.23
C ARG A 77 7.76 -18.01 -5.66
N THR A 78 8.30 -18.50 -6.77
CA THR A 78 9.54 -17.96 -7.34
C THR A 78 9.33 -16.55 -7.87
N VAL A 79 10.00 -15.58 -7.27
CA VAL A 79 10.01 -14.15 -7.61
C VAL A 79 11.47 -13.78 -7.78
N ASN A 80 11.80 -13.18 -8.92
CA ASN A 80 13.15 -12.69 -9.20
C ASN A 80 13.18 -11.16 -9.06
N GLU A 81 14.39 -10.60 -9.05
CA GLU A 81 14.63 -9.16 -9.05
C GLU A 81 13.84 -8.42 -10.13
N ASP A 82 13.88 -8.87 -11.39
CA ASP A 82 13.14 -8.25 -12.49
C ASP A 82 11.63 -8.19 -12.23
N ASN A 83 11.07 -9.22 -11.59
CA ASN A 83 9.65 -9.24 -11.24
C ASN A 83 9.34 -8.17 -10.18
N VAL A 84 10.22 -8.02 -9.18
CA VAL A 84 10.07 -6.98 -8.14
C VAL A 84 10.15 -5.60 -8.78
N VAL A 85 11.17 -5.34 -9.60
CA VAL A 85 11.34 -4.06 -10.30
C VAL A 85 10.12 -3.75 -11.17
N HIS A 86 9.62 -4.75 -11.91
CA HIS A 86 8.42 -4.60 -12.74
C HIS A 86 7.17 -4.29 -11.91
N LEU A 87 6.92 -5.01 -10.82
CA LEU A 87 5.78 -4.77 -9.94
C LEU A 87 5.85 -3.40 -9.26
N VAL A 88 7.05 -2.99 -8.85
CA VAL A 88 7.33 -1.68 -8.28
C VAL A 88 7.02 -0.57 -9.29
N ASP A 89 7.56 -0.66 -10.50
CA ASP A 89 7.40 0.37 -11.54
C ASP A 89 5.97 0.44 -12.09
N LYS A 90 5.37 -0.71 -12.41
CA LYS A 90 4.08 -0.78 -13.11
C LYS A 90 2.87 -0.76 -12.21
N GLN A 91 3.00 -1.14 -10.94
CA GLN A 91 1.85 -1.25 -10.04
C GLN A 91 2.00 -0.39 -8.79
N LEU A 92 3.09 -0.51 -8.02
CA LEU A 92 3.20 0.19 -6.73
C LEU A 92 3.47 1.71 -6.87
N ARG A 93 4.32 2.13 -7.82
CA ARG A 93 4.58 3.55 -8.13
C ARG A 93 3.32 4.29 -8.61
N PRO A 94 2.54 3.81 -9.59
CA PRO A 94 1.33 4.53 -10.02
C PRO A 94 0.23 4.56 -8.96
N LEU A 95 0.21 3.60 -8.02
CA LEU A 95 -0.66 3.64 -6.84
C LEU A 95 -0.20 4.67 -5.79
N GLY A 96 0.99 5.28 -5.95
CA GLY A 96 1.55 6.27 -5.04
C GLY A 96 1.85 5.70 -3.65
N LEU A 97 2.31 4.44 -3.60
CA LEU A 97 2.70 3.74 -2.37
C LEU A 97 4.22 3.75 -2.14
N LEU A 98 4.99 4.16 -3.16
CA LEU A 98 6.45 4.25 -3.12
C LEU A 98 6.89 5.66 -3.50
N THR A 99 8.10 6.03 -3.09
CA THR A 99 8.77 7.24 -3.59
C THR A 99 8.94 7.15 -5.11
N ARG A 100 8.95 8.31 -5.78
CA ARG A 100 9.23 8.39 -7.21
C ARG A 100 10.68 7.98 -7.48
N ALA A 101 11.01 7.67 -8.73
CA ALA A 101 12.38 7.34 -9.13
C ALA A 101 13.38 8.48 -8.83
N ASP A 102 12.85 9.70 -8.67
CA ASP A 102 13.57 10.93 -8.30
C ASP A 102 13.72 11.12 -6.77
N GLY A 103 13.25 10.16 -5.95
CA GLY A 103 13.24 10.29 -4.48
C GLY A 103 12.13 11.18 -3.93
N SER A 104 11.51 12.00 -4.78
CA SER A 104 10.33 12.81 -4.44
C SER A 104 9.13 11.95 -3.99
N GLN A 105 8.36 12.45 -3.02
CA GLN A 105 7.11 11.81 -2.60
C GLN A 105 6.09 11.82 -3.76
N PRO A 106 5.27 10.76 -3.92
CA PRO A 106 4.24 10.77 -4.93
C PRO A 106 3.24 11.90 -4.65
N GLU A 107 2.80 12.60 -5.69
CA GLU A 107 1.73 13.60 -5.58
C GLU A 107 0.40 12.91 -5.32
N VAL A 108 0.12 12.65 -4.04
CA VAL A 108 -1.17 12.14 -3.55
C VAL A 108 -2.13 13.33 -3.50
N GLN A 109 -2.91 13.53 -4.56
CA GLN A 109 -3.97 14.54 -4.49
C GLN A 109 -4.99 14.11 -3.44
N LYS A 110 -5.13 14.94 -2.40
CA LYS A 110 -6.10 14.68 -1.35
C LYS A 110 -7.50 14.75 -1.95
N ARG A 111 -8.13 13.60 -2.24
CA ARG A 111 -9.50 13.62 -2.76
C ARG A 111 -10.38 13.96 -1.59
N ASN A 112 -10.78 15.24 -1.49
CA ASN A 112 -11.79 15.71 -0.53
C ASN A 112 -12.98 14.75 -0.59
N PRO A 113 -13.19 13.89 0.42
CA PRO A 113 -14.30 12.95 0.42
C PRO A 113 -15.57 13.72 0.81
N LEU A 114 -15.98 14.65 -0.07
CA LEU A 114 -17.26 15.31 -0.05
C LEU A 114 -18.33 14.38 -0.63
N LEU A 115 -18.27 13.09 -0.29
CA LEU A 115 -19.50 12.40 0.08
C LEU A 115 -19.98 13.07 1.36
N GLY A 116 -20.60 14.24 1.16
CA GLY A 116 -21.45 14.86 2.15
C GLY A 116 -22.51 13.85 2.50
N LEU A 117 -22.34 13.20 3.64
CA LEU A 117 -23.44 12.68 4.42
C LEU A 117 -24.41 13.86 4.64
N ARG A 118 -25.34 14.06 3.71
CA ARG A 118 -26.60 14.73 4.02
C ARG A 118 -27.29 13.78 4.98
N PHE A 119 -27.06 13.97 6.28
CA PHE A 119 -27.92 13.43 7.33
C PHE A 119 -29.34 13.90 7.03
N ARG A 120 -30.09 13.14 6.24
CA ARG A 120 -31.55 13.23 6.23
C ARG A 120 -32.02 12.40 7.41
N TYR A 121 -31.99 13.05 8.57
CA TYR A 121 -32.71 12.63 9.75
C TYR A 121 -34.20 12.64 9.40
N ALA A 122 -34.81 11.45 9.26
CA ALA A 122 -36.24 11.30 9.40
C ALA A 122 -36.47 10.71 10.78
N VAL A 123 -36.86 11.60 11.71
CA VAL A 123 -37.35 11.29 13.05
C VAL A 123 -38.48 10.28 12.89
N THR A 124 -38.31 9.06 13.36
CA THR A 124 -39.44 8.17 13.64
C THR A 124 -40.36 8.90 14.61
N GLU A 125 -41.61 9.15 14.22
CA GLU A 125 -42.67 9.67 15.09
C GLU A 125 -42.81 8.77 16.32
N ALA A 126 -42.38 9.24 17.48
CA ALA A 126 -42.42 8.50 18.74
C ALA A 126 -43.83 8.43 19.38
N GLU A 127 -44.86 9.02 18.75
CA GLU A 127 -46.22 9.08 19.32
C GLU A 127 -47.27 8.29 18.54
N ARG A 128 -46.87 7.43 17.59
CA ARG A 128 -47.81 6.58 16.85
C ARG A 128 -47.42 5.11 16.85
N THR A 129 -46.91 4.65 17.98
CA THR A 129 -46.72 3.22 18.25
C THR A 129 -47.26 2.85 19.62
N GLU A 130 -48.39 3.44 20.03
CA GLU A 130 -49.21 2.90 21.13
C GLU A 130 -50.71 3.06 20.83
N ARG A 131 -51.34 1.89 20.63
CA ARG A 131 -52.78 1.55 20.54
C ARG A 131 -53.55 1.77 19.24
#